data_AF-A0A938U3L1-F1
#
_entry.id   AF-A0A938U3L1-F1
#
_cell.length_a   1.000
_cell.length_b   1.000
_cell.length_c   1.000
_cell.angle_alpha   90.00
_cell.angle_beta   90.00
_cell.angle_gamma   90.00
#
_symmetry.space_group_name_H-M   'P 1'
#
loop_
_entity.id
_entity.type
_entity.pdbx_description
1 polymer ?
#
loop_
_entity_poly.entity_id
_entity_poly.type
_entity_poly.pdbx_seq_one_letter_code
_entity_poly.pdbx_strand_id
1 'polypeptide(L)'
;MIKYLGSKRTLLPVIARIAAALPRARSVTDLFAGTSRVGHALKQQGLQVHANDHNAYAATLARCYVEADAEDLLDDARRLVDELNQVPGRAGWFTETFCERSRFFQPQNGARVDAIRDAIVQAALPPTLEAVLLVSLMEAADRVDSTCGVQMAYLKKWAARSHNPLTLRVPSLVPRSPHGPCRVTQADAAVAIKES
;
A
#
# COMPACT_ATOMS: atom_id res chain seq x y z
N MET A 1 -0.13 7.62 2.72
CA MET A 1 -1.58 7.51 2.46
C MET A 1 -1.86 7.79 0.99
N ILE A 2 -2.07 6.73 0.20
CA ILE A 2 -2.32 6.84 -1.25
C ILE A 2 -3.72 7.40 -1.55
N LYS A 3 -3.82 8.30 -2.53
CA LYS A 3 -5.09 8.80 -3.06
C LYS A 3 -5.79 7.71 -3.86
N TYR A 4 -7.05 7.42 -3.55
CA TYR A 4 -7.86 6.43 -4.26
C TYR A 4 -9.32 6.88 -4.31
N LEU A 5 -9.90 6.87 -5.51
CA LEU A 5 -11.28 7.27 -5.71
C LEU A 5 -12.21 6.27 -5.00
N GLY A 6 -13.18 6.76 -4.24
CA GLY A 6 -14.09 5.90 -3.45
C GLY A 6 -13.50 5.39 -2.13
N SER A 7 -12.38 5.96 -1.66
CA SER A 7 -11.83 5.66 -0.33
C SER A 7 -12.88 5.83 0.77
N LYS A 8 -13.15 4.76 1.53
CA LYS A 8 -14.11 4.74 2.65
C LYS A 8 -13.62 5.51 3.89
N ARG A 9 -12.63 6.41 3.74
CA ARG A 9 -11.98 7.14 4.83
C ARG A 9 -12.99 7.82 5.78
N THR A 10 -13.99 8.51 5.23
CA THR A 10 -15.01 9.23 6.02
C THR A 10 -15.99 8.30 6.72
N LEU A 11 -16.13 7.05 6.24
CA LEU A 11 -17.03 6.03 6.80
C LEU A 11 -16.35 5.12 7.83
N LEU A 12 -15.02 5.15 7.94
CA LEU A 12 -14.27 4.31 8.88
C LEU A 12 -14.80 4.40 10.33
N PRO A 13 -15.08 5.59 10.91
CA PRO A 13 -15.57 5.66 12.28
C PRO A 13 -16.91 4.93 12.48
N VAL A 14 -17.79 4.97 11.46
CA VAL A 14 -19.09 4.30 11.52
C VAL A 14 -18.92 2.79 11.40
N ILE A 15 -18.11 2.32 10.45
CA ILE A 15 -17.83 0.89 10.25
C ILE A 15 -17.19 0.29 11.50
N ALA A 16 -16.17 0.97 12.04
CA ALA A 16 -15.47 0.60 13.26
C ALA A 16 -16.42 0.50 14.47
N ARG A 17 -17.40 1.41 14.57
CA ARG A 17 -18.42 1.38 15.63
C ARG A 17 -19.39 0.21 15.46
N ILE A 18 -19.80 -0.10 14.23
CA ILE A 18 -20.68 -1.25 13.94
C ILE A 18 -19.97 -2.55 14.30
N ALA A 19 -18.70 -2.70 13.90
CA ALA A 19 -17.90 -3.88 14.24
C ALA A 19 -17.75 -4.04 15.77
N ALA A 20 -17.44 -2.95 16.49
CA ALA A 20 -17.35 -2.97 17.95
C ALA A 20 -18.68 -3.32 18.66
N ALA A 21 -19.82 -3.01 18.03
CA ALA A 21 -21.15 -3.39 18.54
C ALA A 21 -21.47 -4.89 18.37
N LEU A 22 -20.59 -5.66 17.70
CA LEU A 22 -20.71 -7.10 17.50
C LEU A 22 -19.62 -7.83 18.31
N PRO A 23 -19.72 -7.91 19.66
CA PRO A 23 -18.63 -8.37 20.53
C PRO A 23 -18.28 -9.86 20.38
N ARG A 24 -19.10 -10.63 19.65
CA ARG A 24 -18.82 -12.03 19.32
C ARG A 24 -18.15 -12.21 17.96
N ALA A 25 -18.09 -11.16 17.14
CA ALA A 25 -17.38 -11.20 15.86
C ALA A 25 -15.88 -11.33 16.14
N ARG A 26 -15.27 -12.37 15.57
CA ARG A 26 -13.83 -12.63 15.67
C ARG A 26 -13.13 -12.43 14.35
N SER A 27 -13.86 -12.59 13.25
CA SER A 27 -13.36 -12.46 11.89
C SER A 27 -14.31 -11.66 11.02
N VAL A 28 -13.77 -11.16 9.90
CA VAL A 28 -14.51 -10.41 8.88
C VAL A 28 -13.89 -10.63 7.50
N THR A 29 -14.74 -10.70 6.48
CA THR A 29 -14.31 -10.81 5.09
C THR A 29 -14.56 -9.50 4.34
N ASP A 30 -13.52 -8.94 3.76
CA ASP A 30 -13.56 -7.74 2.91
C ASP A 30 -13.27 -8.15 1.46
N LEU A 31 -14.33 -8.46 0.69
CA LEU A 31 -14.21 -9.01 -0.67
C LEU A 31 -13.69 -8.02 -1.72
N PHE A 32 -13.72 -6.72 -1.40
CA PHE A 32 -13.40 -5.60 -2.29
C PHE A 32 -12.50 -4.60 -1.56
N ALA A 33 -11.35 -5.10 -1.11
CA ALA A 33 -10.49 -4.39 -0.16
C ALA A 33 -10.01 -3.03 -0.69
N GLY A 34 -9.78 -2.87 -2.00
CA GLY A 34 -9.30 -1.64 -2.61
C GLY A 34 -8.04 -1.11 -1.92
N THR A 35 -8.14 0.03 -1.22
CA THR A 35 -7.01 0.57 -0.42
C THR A 35 -6.74 -0.14 0.91
N SER A 36 -7.51 -1.18 1.22
CA SER A 36 -7.45 -1.98 2.44
C SER A 36 -7.66 -1.21 3.73
N ARG A 37 -8.17 0.02 3.67
CA ARG A 37 -8.41 0.87 4.85
C ARG A 37 -9.42 0.27 5.82
N VAL A 38 -10.46 -0.38 5.30
CA VAL A 38 -11.48 -1.02 6.13
C VAL A 38 -10.86 -2.23 6.81
N GLY A 39 -10.32 -3.19 6.04
CA GLY A 39 -9.59 -4.33 6.60
C GLY A 39 -8.50 -3.94 7.61
N HIS A 40 -7.68 -2.93 7.30
CA HIS A 40 -6.64 -2.44 8.21
C HIS A 40 -7.21 -1.92 9.53
N ALA A 41 -8.27 -1.10 9.48
CA ALA A 41 -8.92 -0.59 10.68
C ALA A 41 -9.59 -1.70 11.51
N LEU A 42 -10.18 -2.72 10.85
CA LEU A 42 -10.80 -3.85 11.54
C LEU A 42 -9.74 -4.77 12.18
N LYS A 43 -8.60 -4.98 11.52
CA LYS A 43 -7.44 -5.67 12.12
C LYS A 43 -6.93 -4.92 13.36
N GLN A 44 -6.85 -3.59 13.32
CA GLN A 44 -6.50 -2.77 14.49
C GLN A 44 -7.47 -2.93 15.66
N GLN A 45 -8.73 -3.26 15.40
CA GLN A 45 -9.72 -3.58 16.43
C GLN A 45 -9.64 -5.02 16.94
N GLY A 46 -8.67 -5.81 16.46
CA GLY A 46 -8.43 -7.19 16.86
C GLY A 46 -9.20 -8.23 16.04
N LEU A 47 -9.96 -7.85 15.00
CA LEU A 47 -10.61 -8.82 14.13
C LEU A 47 -9.60 -9.52 13.23
N GLN A 48 -9.80 -10.82 13.01
CA GLN A 48 -9.11 -11.56 11.97
C GLN A 48 -9.74 -11.23 10.62
N VAL A 49 -8.97 -10.63 9.73
CA VAL A 49 -9.49 -10.15 8.44
C VAL A 49 -9.06 -11.10 7.33
N HIS A 50 -10.02 -11.53 6.52
CA HIS A 50 -9.76 -12.05 5.18
C HIS A 50 -10.06 -10.94 4.17
N ALA A 51 -9.02 -10.36 3.57
CA ALA A 51 -9.17 -9.37 2.53
C ALA A 51 -9.01 -9.99 1.14
N ASN A 52 -9.79 -9.53 0.19
CA ASN A 52 -9.71 -9.93 -1.21
C ASN A 52 -9.81 -8.71 -2.11
N ASP A 53 -9.13 -8.76 -3.24
CA ASP A 53 -9.44 -7.91 -4.38
C ASP A 53 -8.94 -8.59 -5.67
N HIS A 54 -9.65 -8.41 -6.78
CA HIS A 54 -9.19 -8.94 -8.05
C HIS A 54 -7.93 -8.18 -8.54
N ASN A 55 -7.83 -6.89 -8.26
CA ASN A 55 -6.73 -6.06 -8.75
C ASN A 55 -5.44 -6.32 -7.95
N ALA A 56 -4.35 -6.67 -8.64
CA ALA A 56 -3.04 -6.92 -8.03
C ALA A 56 -2.55 -5.74 -7.16
N TYR A 57 -2.85 -4.51 -7.56
CA TYR A 57 -2.53 -3.32 -6.78
C TYR A 57 -3.22 -3.32 -5.41
N ALA A 58 -4.53 -3.61 -5.38
CA ALA A 58 -5.32 -3.67 -4.16
C ALA A 58 -4.94 -4.88 -3.29
N ALA A 59 -4.70 -6.03 -3.92
CA ALA A 59 -4.17 -7.21 -3.21
C ALA A 59 -2.81 -6.92 -2.57
N THR A 60 -1.90 -6.21 -3.26
CA THR A 60 -0.59 -5.81 -2.69
C THR A 60 -0.76 -4.90 -1.47
N LEU A 61 -1.69 -3.93 -1.52
CA LEU A 61 -2.03 -3.10 -0.36
C LEU A 61 -2.61 -3.93 0.79
N ALA A 62 -3.46 -4.91 0.49
CA ALA A 62 -4.03 -5.79 1.49
C ALA A 62 -2.95 -6.67 2.13
N ARG A 63 -2.00 -7.21 1.34
CA ARG A 63 -0.86 -7.97 1.88
C ARG A 63 -0.05 -7.12 2.86
N CYS A 64 0.20 -5.85 2.53
CA CYS A 64 0.93 -4.95 3.42
C CYS A 64 0.15 -4.52 4.67
N TYR A 65 -1.13 -4.15 4.56
CA TYR A 65 -1.88 -3.53 5.66
C TYR A 65 -2.75 -4.50 6.47
N VAL A 66 -3.02 -5.69 5.92
CA VAL A 66 -3.89 -6.69 6.51
C VAL A 66 -3.13 -7.98 6.79
N GLU A 67 -2.47 -8.58 5.81
CA GLU A 67 -1.77 -9.87 6.01
C GLU A 67 -0.50 -9.72 6.86
N ALA A 68 0.29 -8.67 6.63
CA ALA A 68 1.54 -8.42 7.35
C ALA A 68 1.28 -8.13 8.84
N ASP A 69 1.91 -8.89 9.71
CA ASP A 69 1.93 -8.69 11.15
C ASP A 69 3.18 -7.90 11.55
N ALA A 70 3.01 -6.86 12.37
CA ALA A 70 4.09 -5.95 12.72
C ALA A 70 5.23 -6.67 13.46
N GLU A 71 4.91 -7.59 14.36
CA GLU A 71 5.88 -8.31 15.19
C GLU A 71 6.83 -9.17 14.35
N ASP A 72 6.37 -9.66 13.21
CA ASP A 72 7.16 -10.55 12.35
C ASP A 72 8.04 -9.77 11.36
N LEU A 73 7.64 -8.57 10.95
CA LEU A 73 8.21 -7.89 9.77
C LEU A 73 8.78 -6.50 10.03
N LEU A 74 8.48 -5.86 11.16
CA LEU A 74 8.79 -4.44 11.36
C LEU A 74 10.29 -4.14 11.31
N ASP A 75 11.12 -4.99 11.92
CA ASP A 75 12.58 -4.75 11.98
C ASP A 75 13.25 -4.97 10.62
N ASP A 76 12.89 -6.04 9.90
CA ASP A 76 13.36 -6.26 8.54
C ASP A 76 12.88 -5.16 7.59
N ALA A 77 11.62 -4.74 7.70
CA ALA A 77 11.07 -3.66 6.89
C ALA A 77 11.81 -2.34 7.14
N ARG A 78 12.18 -2.02 8.40
CA ARG A 78 12.98 -0.83 8.73
C ARG A 78 14.35 -0.88 8.08
N ARG A 79 15.08 -1.98 8.29
CA ARG A 79 16.42 -2.18 7.72
C ARG A 79 16.39 -2.06 6.19
N LEU A 80 15.48 -2.77 5.52
CA LEU A 80 15.37 -2.75 4.06
C LEU A 80 14.92 -1.38 3.53
N VAL A 81 14.03 -0.67 4.22
CA VAL A 81 13.66 0.71 3.84
C VAL A 81 14.87 1.65 3.93
N ASP A 82 15.70 1.52 4.96
CA ASP A 82 16.90 2.33 5.11
C ASP A 82 17.92 2.02 4.01
N GLU A 83 18.15 0.74 3.70
CA GLU A 83 19.00 0.29 2.58
C GLU A 83 18.50 0.83 1.23
N LEU A 84 17.20 0.66 0.93
CA LEU A 84 16.59 1.14 -0.31
C LEU A 84 16.63 2.67 -0.43
N ASN A 85 16.55 3.39 0.68
CA ASN A 85 16.70 4.85 0.68
C ASN A 85 18.10 5.30 0.24
N GLN A 86 19.13 4.46 0.32
CA GLN A 86 20.48 4.76 -0.16
C GLN A 86 20.73 4.40 -1.63
N VAL A 87 19.82 3.67 -2.29
CA VAL A 87 20.01 3.21 -3.67
C VAL A 87 20.05 4.39 -4.65
N PRO A 88 21.14 4.62 -5.40
CA PRO A 88 21.19 5.72 -6.35
C PRO A 88 20.12 5.57 -7.43
N GLY A 89 19.50 6.69 -7.82
CA GLY A 89 18.47 6.68 -8.88
C GLY A 89 19.06 6.26 -10.23
N ARG A 90 18.30 5.49 -10.99
CA ARG A 90 18.65 5.04 -12.34
C ARG A 90 17.39 5.11 -13.19
N ALA A 91 17.39 5.98 -14.20
CA ALA A 91 16.23 6.17 -15.06
C ALA A 91 15.92 4.90 -15.86
N GLY A 92 14.63 4.55 -15.91
CA GLY A 92 14.09 3.47 -16.71
C GLY A 92 12.72 3.85 -17.27
N TRP A 93 11.88 2.83 -17.52
CA TRP A 93 10.58 3.00 -18.14
C TRP A 93 9.63 3.92 -17.35
N PHE A 94 9.68 3.89 -16.01
CA PHE A 94 8.83 4.76 -15.19
C PHE A 94 9.21 6.24 -15.37
N THR A 95 10.52 6.52 -15.39
CA THR A 95 11.05 7.87 -15.64
C THR A 95 10.60 8.39 -16.99
N GLU A 96 10.79 7.61 -18.06
CA GLU A 96 10.38 8.00 -19.41
C GLU A 96 8.87 8.27 -19.48
N THR A 97 8.06 7.30 -19.03
CA THR A 97 6.61 7.33 -19.21
C THR A 97 5.93 8.37 -18.34
N PHE A 98 6.25 8.39 -17.04
CA PHE A 98 5.51 9.20 -16.06
C PHE A 98 6.19 10.52 -15.71
N CYS A 99 7.47 10.71 -16.05
CA CYS A 99 8.17 11.97 -15.76
C CYS A 99 8.39 12.80 -17.02
N GLU A 100 8.95 12.21 -18.08
CA GLU A 100 9.32 12.94 -19.29
C GLU A 100 8.12 13.18 -20.20
N ARG A 101 7.38 12.11 -20.52
CA ARG A 101 6.21 12.18 -21.41
C ARG A 101 4.98 12.77 -20.72
N SER A 102 4.72 12.37 -19.48
CA SER A 102 3.47 12.73 -18.77
C SER A 102 3.63 13.83 -17.73
N ARG A 103 4.84 14.08 -17.23
CA ARG A 103 5.14 15.08 -16.18
C ARG A 103 4.31 14.91 -14.89
N PHE A 104 4.06 13.67 -14.48
CA PHE A 104 3.42 13.36 -13.21
C PHE A 104 4.39 13.39 -12.03
N PHE A 105 5.66 13.07 -12.28
CA PHE A 105 6.74 13.12 -11.30
C PHE A 105 7.94 13.87 -11.87
N GLN A 106 8.80 14.39 -10.99
CA GLN A 106 10.09 14.93 -11.40
C GLN A 106 11.02 13.79 -11.85
N PRO A 107 11.83 13.95 -12.90
CA PRO A 107 12.75 12.91 -13.38
C PRO A 107 13.68 12.36 -12.29
N GLN A 108 14.18 13.18 -11.35
CA GLN A 108 15.00 12.67 -10.25
C GLN A 108 14.25 11.68 -9.33
N ASN A 109 12.95 11.89 -9.13
CA ASN A 109 12.11 10.99 -8.34
C ASN A 109 11.71 9.77 -9.16
N GLY A 110 11.48 9.92 -10.47
CA GLY A 110 11.26 8.81 -11.39
C GLY A 110 12.42 7.81 -11.39
N ALA A 111 13.65 8.31 -11.51
CA ALA A 111 14.85 7.47 -11.52
C ALA A 111 15.04 6.71 -10.19
N ARG A 112 14.60 7.30 -9.08
CA ARG A 112 14.55 6.63 -7.78
C ARG A 112 13.47 5.55 -7.73
N VAL A 113 12.29 5.78 -8.29
CA VAL A 113 11.24 4.75 -8.39
C VAL A 113 11.72 3.55 -9.19
N ASP A 114 12.30 3.77 -10.37
CA ASP A 114 12.85 2.71 -11.22
C ASP A 114 13.90 1.88 -10.46
N ALA A 115 14.94 2.53 -9.92
CA ALA A 115 16.03 1.84 -9.23
C ALA A 115 15.57 1.05 -7.99
N ILE A 116 14.68 1.63 -7.17
CA ILE A 116 14.19 0.99 -5.95
C ILE A 116 13.26 -0.18 -6.32
N ARG A 117 12.43 -0.04 -7.36
CA ARG A 117 11.57 -1.14 -7.81
C ARG A 117 12.40 -2.32 -8.31
N ASP A 118 13.44 -2.05 -9.10
CA ASP A 118 14.37 -3.09 -9.56
C ASP A 118 15.04 -3.79 -8.38
N ALA A 119 15.51 -3.03 -7.39
CA ALA A 119 16.15 -3.59 -6.19
C ALA A 119 15.20 -4.48 -5.37
N ILE A 120 13.93 -4.09 -5.22
CA ILE A 120 12.91 -4.93 -4.54
C ILE A 120 12.72 -6.26 -5.27
N VAL A 121 12.61 -6.23 -6.60
CA VAL A 121 12.42 -7.44 -7.41
C VAL A 121 13.65 -8.36 -7.32
N GLN A 122 14.85 -7.79 -7.37
CA GLN A 122 16.11 -8.56 -7.29
C GLN A 122 16.33 -9.20 -5.92
N ALA A 123 15.81 -8.61 -4.85
CA ALA A 123 15.94 -9.13 -3.50
C ALA A 123 15.17 -10.45 -3.26
N ALA A 124 14.25 -10.83 -4.16
CA ALA A 124 13.50 -12.10 -4.11
C ALA A 124 12.90 -12.40 -2.72
N LEU A 125 12.25 -11.39 -2.14
CA LEU A 125 11.77 -11.41 -0.76
C LEU A 125 10.49 -12.26 -0.62
N PRO A 126 10.15 -12.69 0.61
CA PRO A 126 8.83 -13.25 0.89
C PRO A 126 7.71 -12.29 0.44
N PRO A 127 6.58 -12.79 -0.08
CA PRO A 127 5.54 -11.95 -0.69
C PRO A 127 4.99 -10.84 0.21
N THR A 128 4.88 -11.10 1.51
CA THR A 128 4.39 -10.11 2.49
C THR A 128 5.40 -8.98 2.69
N LEU A 129 6.69 -9.30 2.82
CA LEU A 129 7.74 -8.29 2.97
C LEU A 129 7.95 -7.50 1.66
N GLU A 130 7.92 -8.18 0.51
CA GLU A 130 7.91 -7.50 -0.80
C GLU A 130 6.75 -6.51 -0.90
N ALA A 131 5.54 -6.92 -0.52
CA ALA A 131 4.37 -6.05 -0.51
C ALA A 131 4.56 -4.82 0.40
N VAL A 132 5.15 -4.99 1.59
CA VAL A 132 5.45 -3.87 2.49
C VAL A 132 6.38 -2.84 1.84
N LEU A 133 7.44 -3.29 1.15
CA LEU A 133 8.37 -2.39 0.47
C LEU A 133 7.76 -1.74 -0.78
N LEU A 134 6.96 -2.48 -1.55
CA LEU A 134 6.23 -1.94 -2.68
C LEU A 134 5.24 -0.86 -2.24
N VAL A 135 4.50 -1.09 -1.16
CA VAL A 135 3.58 -0.09 -0.59
C VAL A 135 4.33 1.12 -0.05
N SER A 136 5.46 0.92 0.63
CA SER A 136 6.36 2.01 1.05
C SER A 136 6.76 2.91 -0.13
N LEU A 137 7.15 2.29 -1.26
CA LEU A 137 7.50 3.00 -2.50
C LEU A 137 6.30 3.72 -3.11
N MET A 138 5.13 3.08 -3.18
CA MET A 138 3.89 3.70 -3.68
C MET A 138 3.51 4.93 -2.85
N GLU A 139 3.57 4.82 -1.51
CA GLU A 139 3.29 5.97 -0.64
C GLU A 139 4.33 7.08 -0.79
N ALA A 140 5.60 6.73 -1.01
CA ALA A 140 6.68 7.68 -1.25
C ALA A 140 6.48 8.45 -2.56
N ALA A 141 6.11 7.75 -3.63
CA ALA A 141 5.77 8.36 -4.90
C ALA A 141 4.57 9.32 -4.75
N ASP A 142 3.47 8.90 -4.12
CA ASP A 142 2.28 9.75 -3.92
C ASP A 142 2.60 11.06 -3.15
N ARG A 143 3.57 11.04 -2.22
CA ARG A 143 4.01 12.25 -1.50
C ARG A 143 4.72 13.28 -2.39
N VAL A 144 5.30 12.86 -3.51
CA VAL A 144 6.08 13.71 -4.42
C VAL A 144 5.47 13.79 -5.83
N ASP A 145 4.19 13.42 -5.95
CA ASP A 145 3.46 13.52 -7.22
C ASP A 145 3.09 14.98 -7.56
N SER A 146 2.94 15.27 -8.85
CA SER A 146 2.49 16.56 -9.37
C SER A 146 1.08 16.54 -9.95
N THR A 147 0.27 15.54 -9.58
CA THR A 147 -1.10 15.38 -10.08
C THR A 147 -2.12 16.14 -9.24
N CYS A 148 -3.27 16.47 -9.84
CA CYS A 148 -4.43 17.10 -9.18
C CYS A 148 -5.33 16.11 -8.42
N GLY A 149 -4.86 14.92 -8.02
CA GLY A 149 -5.69 13.96 -7.27
C GLY A 149 -6.82 13.28 -8.07
N VAL A 150 -6.97 13.62 -9.35
CA VAL A 150 -7.70 12.86 -10.38
C VAL A 150 -6.73 12.76 -11.56
N GLN A 151 -6.47 11.55 -12.05
CA GLN A 151 -5.39 11.25 -13.02
C GLN A 151 -5.52 11.91 -14.41
N MET A 152 -6.39 12.91 -14.58
CA MET A 152 -6.70 13.56 -15.87
C MET A 152 -6.49 15.08 -15.90
N ALA A 153 -5.79 15.65 -14.90
CA ALA A 153 -5.40 17.06 -14.93
C ALA A 153 -3.98 17.23 -14.36
N TYR A 154 -3.00 17.45 -15.24
CA TYR A 154 -1.69 17.94 -14.83
C TYR A 154 -1.80 19.43 -14.51
N LEU A 155 -1.16 19.85 -13.42
CA LEU A 155 -1.07 21.28 -13.11
C LEU A 155 -0.21 21.96 -14.18
N LYS A 156 -0.61 23.17 -14.62
CA LYS A 156 0.21 24.00 -15.53
C LYS A 156 1.60 24.32 -14.96
N LYS A 157 1.79 24.16 -13.64
CA LYS A 157 3.03 24.33 -12.89
C LYS A 157 3.24 23.11 -12.00
N TRP A 158 4.49 22.70 -11.78
CA TRP A 158 4.81 21.63 -10.83
C TRP A 158 4.20 21.89 -9.45
N ALA A 159 3.64 20.86 -8.81
CA ALA A 159 3.23 20.96 -7.41
C ALA A 159 4.47 21.17 -6.53
N ALA A 160 4.42 22.07 -5.55
CA ALA A 160 5.57 22.35 -4.68
C ALA A 160 6.17 21.08 -4.04
N ARG A 161 5.31 20.11 -3.67
CA ARG A 161 5.72 18.83 -3.10
C ARG A 161 6.54 17.94 -4.04
N SER A 162 6.41 18.10 -5.36
CA SER A 162 7.11 17.23 -6.31
C SER A 162 8.61 17.47 -6.36
N HIS A 163 9.06 18.63 -5.87
CA HIS A 163 10.47 18.98 -5.73
C HIS A 163 11.14 18.31 -4.52
N ASN A 164 10.36 17.78 -3.57
CA ASN A 164 10.92 17.05 -2.45
C ASN A 164 11.56 15.73 -2.93
N PRO A 165 12.62 15.26 -2.26
CA PRO A 165 13.20 13.95 -2.57
C PRO A 165 12.22 12.83 -2.22
N LEU A 166 12.18 11.79 -3.07
CA LEU A 166 11.48 10.56 -2.77
C LEU A 166 12.17 9.82 -1.61
N THR A 167 11.44 9.66 -0.50
CA THR A 167 11.92 8.96 0.69
C THR A 167 10.89 7.91 1.14
N LEU A 168 11.35 6.67 1.23
CA LEU A 168 10.58 5.53 1.71
C LEU A 168 10.38 5.65 3.22
N ARG A 169 9.25 5.13 3.69
CA ARG A 169 8.90 5.05 5.11
C ARG A 169 8.18 3.74 5.32
N VAL A 170 8.50 3.03 6.41
CA VAL A 170 7.79 1.80 6.75
C VAL A 170 6.28 2.13 6.88
N PRO A 171 5.40 1.44 6.13
CA PRO A 171 3.96 1.58 6.29
C PRO A 171 3.54 1.32 7.73
N SER A 172 2.40 1.87 8.16
CA SER A 172 1.89 1.64 9.51
C SER A 172 1.36 0.21 9.66
N LEU A 173 2.27 -0.74 9.84
CA LEU A 173 1.95 -2.14 10.15
C LEU A 173 1.29 -2.22 11.52
N VAL A 174 0.43 -3.21 11.70
CA VAL A 174 -0.32 -3.40 12.94
C VAL A 174 -0.11 -4.80 13.48
N PRO A 175 -0.25 -4.98 14.81
CA PRO A 175 -0.15 -6.27 15.46
C PRO A 175 -1.04 -7.33 14.83
N ARG A 176 -0.63 -8.59 14.98
CA ARG A 176 -1.47 -9.74 14.66
C ARG A 176 -2.80 -9.68 15.43
N SER A 177 -3.89 -10.12 14.80
CA SER A 177 -5.17 -10.29 15.51
C SER A 177 -5.05 -11.37 16.59
N PRO A 178 -5.62 -11.17 17.79
CA PRO A 178 -5.70 -12.21 18.82
C PRO A 178 -6.51 -13.44 18.39
N HIS A 179 -7.24 -13.37 17.28
CA HIS A 179 -8.05 -14.46 16.72
C HIS A 179 -7.33 -15.25 15.62
N GLY A 180 -6.09 -14.89 15.27
CA GLY A 180 -5.27 -15.61 14.29
C GLY A 180 -4.68 -14.70 13.21
N PRO A 181 -3.84 -15.25 12.31
CA PRO A 181 -3.29 -14.49 11.20
C PRO A 181 -4.40 -14.07 10.24
N CYS A 182 -4.31 -12.84 9.75
CA CYS A 182 -5.14 -12.36 8.66
C CYS A 182 -4.67 -12.96 7.33
N ARG A 183 -5.54 -12.99 6.32
CA ARG A 183 -5.24 -13.62 5.02
C ARG A 183 -5.63 -12.70 3.88
N VAL A 184 -4.90 -12.81 2.77
CA VAL A 184 -5.20 -12.07 1.55
C VAL A 184 -5.30 -12.99 0.35
N THR A 185 -6.37 -12.84 -0.41
CA THR A 185 -6.55 -13.49 -1.72
C THR A 185 -6.56 -12.44 -2.83
N GLN A 186 -6.11 -12.84 -4.02
CA GLN A 186 -6.26 -12.06 -5.24
C GLN A 186 -7.13 -12.85 -6.22
N ALA A 187 -8.42 -12.93 -5.92
CA ALA A 187 -9.36 -13.74 -6.67
C ALA A 187 -10.62 -12.94 -7.03
N ASP A 188 -11.41 -13.48 -7.95
CA ASP A 188 -12.78 -13.05 -8.12
C ASP A 188 -13.56 -13.21 -6.80
N ALA A 189 -14.45 -12.26 -6.50
CA ALA A 189 -15.16 -12.24 -5.22
C ALA A 189 -16.01 -13.51 -4.99
N ALA A 190 -16.59 -14.10 -6.05
CA ALA A 190 -17.38 -15.32 -5.94
C ALA A 190 -16.52 -16.57 -5.64
N VAL A 191 -15.22 -16.52 -5.94
CA VAL A 191 -14.25 -17.55 -5.55
C VAL A 191 -13.78 -17.29 -4.12
N ALA A 192 -13.35 -16.06 -3.83
CA ALA A 192 -12.78 -15.69 -2.54
C ALA A 192 -13.72 -15.98 -1.35
N ILE A 193 -15.03 -15.76 -1.51
CA ILE A 193 -16.01 -16.00 -0.44
C ILE A 193 -16.14 -17.48 -0.06
N LYS A 194 -15.77 -18.41 -0.94
CA LYS A 194 -15.80 -19.86 -0.65
C LYS A 194 -14.59 -20.31 0.16
N GLU A 195 -13.55 -19.47 0.20
CA GLU A 195 -12.29 -19.69 0.92
C GLU A 195 -12.23 -18.94 2.26
N SER A 196 -13.28 -18.18 2.59
CA SER A 196 -13.43 -17.30 3.76
C SER A 196 -13.96 -17.97 5.00
#